data_AF-Q20AK1-F1
#
_entry.id   AF-Q20AK1-F1
#
_cell.length_a   1.000
_cell.length_b   1.000
_cell.length_c   1.000
_cell.angle_alpha   90.00
_cell.angle_beta   90.00
_cell.angle_gamma   90.00
#
_symmetry.space_group_name_H-M   'P 1'
#
loop_
_entity.id
_entity.type
_entity.pdbx_description
1 polymer ?
#
loop_
_entity_poly.entity_id
_entity_poly.type
_entity_poly.pdbx_seq_one_letter_code
_entity_poly.pdbx_strand_id
1 'polypeptide(L)'
;RVHPNTRANYLASPPLVIAYAIAGTIKIDFEKEPIAVNAEGKKIFLMDIWPTREEIQAVERTFVIPAMFKEVYEKVETVNERWNSLNASSDKLYTWDPKSTYIKSPPFFDGLTRELPKPKSM
;
A
#
# COMPACT_ATOMS: atom_id res chain seq x y z
N ARG A 1 7.89 11.01 3.64
CA ARG A 1 6.88 9.94 3.41
C ARG A 1 5.79 10.49 2.51
N VAL A 2 5.16 9.61 1.72
CA VAL A 2 4.70 9.84 0.34
C VAL A 2 5.89 10.15 -0.58
N HIS A 3 6.24 11.41 -0.82
CA HIS A 3 7.38 11.77 -1.66
C HIS A 3 8.16 12.95 -1.04
N PRO A 4 9.51 12.99 -1.09
CA PRO A 4 10.27 14.09 -0.47
C PRO A 4 9.92 15.48 -1.04
N ASN A 5 9.50 15.54 -2.31
CA ASN A 5 9.11 16.80 -2.96
C ASN A 5 7.65 17.20 -2.74
N THR A 6 6.83 16.39 -2.05
CA THR A 6 5.43 16.73 -1.78
C THR A 6 5.28 17.34 -0.39
N ARG A 7 5.06 18.66 -0.34
CA ARG A 7 4.83 19.41 0.91
C ARG A 7 3.45 19.17 1.49
N ALA A 8 2.46 18.86 0.66
CA ALA A 8 1.09 18.58 1.05
C ALA A 8 0.66 17.22 0.52
N ASN A 9 0.02 16.42 1.37
CA ASN A 9 -0.48 15.10 1.04
C ASN A 9 -1.87 14.95 1.68
N TYR A 10 -2.85 14.51 0.90
CA TYR A 10 -4.24 14.38 1.34
C TYR A 10 -4.67 12.92 1.19
N LEU A 11 -5.29 12.37 2.22
CA LEU A 11 -5.93 11.05 2.14
C LEU A 11 -7.33 11.23 1.54
N ALA A 12 -7.62 10.43 0.52
CA ALA A 12 -8.84 10.52 -0.26
C ALA A 12 -9.28 9.11 -0.67
N SER A 13 -10.56 8.97 -1.00
CA SER A 13 -11.05 7.73 -1.61
C SER A 13 -10.42 7.50 -2.99
N PRO A 14 -10.27 6.25 -3.45
CA PRO A 14 -9.71 5.96 -4.78
C PRO A 14 -10.33 6.77 -5.94
N PRO A 15 -11.66 6.93 -6.07
CA PRO A 15 -12.21 7.76 -7.16
C PRO A 15 -11.85 9.25 -7.02
N LEU A 16 -11.69 9.76 -5.80
CA LEU A 16 -11.30 11.15 -5.59
C LEU A 16 -9.81 11.39 -5.91
N VAL A 17 -8.95 10.37 -5.73
CA VAL A 17 -7.56 10.40 -6.23
C VAL A 17 -7.56 10.57 -7.75
N ILE A 18 -8.41 9.84 -8.47
CA ILE A 18 -8.56 9.96 -9.93
C ILE A 18 -9.08 11.36 -10.30
N ALA A 19 -10.09 11.87 -9.60
CA ALA A 19 -10.62 13.21 -9.85
C ALA A 19 -9.55 14.30 -9.73
N TYR A 20 -8.76 14.30 -8.65
CA TYR A 20 -7.68 15.28 -8.51
C TYR A 20 -6.54 15.09 -9.52
N ALA A 21 -6.30 13.85 -9.98
CA ALA A 21 -5.34 13.59 -11.05
C ALA A 21 -5.82 14.18 -12.40
N ILE A 22 -7.12 14.09 -12.71
CA ILE A 22 -7.71 14.70 -13.92
C ILE A 22 -7.69 16.23 -13.80
N ALA A 23 -8.11 16.78 -12.66
CA ALA A 23 -8.11 18.22 -12.41
C ALA A 23 -6.69 18.83 -12.42
N GLY A 24 -5.68 18.02 -12.08
CA GLY A 24 -4.28 18.45 -11.96
C GLY A 24 -3.99 19.37 -10.77
N THR A 25 -4.98 19.62 -9.91
CA THR A 25 -4.87 20.50 -8.75
C THR A 25 -5.89 20.14 -7.68
N ILE A 26 -5.55 20.37 -6.40
CA ILE A 26 -6.50 20.32 -5.28
C ILE A 26 -7.23 21.65 -5.06
N LYS A 27 -6.78 22.73 -5.72
CA LYS A 27 -7.39 24.06 -5.67
C LYS A 27 -8.50 24.14 -6.72
N ILE A 28 -9.51 23.30 -6.60
CA ILE A 28 -10.65 23.25 -7.50
C ILE A 28 -11.93 23.16 -6.68
N ASP A 29 -12.93 23.96 -7.03
CA ASP A 29 -14.30 23.81 -6.55
C ASP A 29 -15.10 22.96 -7.55
N PHE A 30 -15.21 21.66 -7.29
CA PHE A 30 -15.87 20.71 -8.20
C PHE A 30 -17.35 21.00 -8.47
N GLU A 31 -18.02 21.81 -7.64
CA GLU A 31 -19.42 22.21 -7.88
C GLU A 31 -19.55 23.34 -8.90
N LYS A 32 -18.51 24.17 -9.03
CA LYS A 32 -18.55 25.39 -9.85
C LYS A 32 -17.61 25.35 -11.05
N GLU A 33 -16.56 24.54 -10.97
CA GLU A 33 -15.50 24.44 -11.97
C GLU A 33 -15.57 23.10 -12.70
N PRO A 34 -15.49 23.09 -14.05
CA PRO A 34 -15.40 21.84 -14.79
C PRO A 34 -14.06 21.14 -14.52
N ILE A 35 -14.10 19.82 -14.42
CA ILE A 35 -12.91 18.99 -14.23
C ILE A 35 -12.11 18.80 -15.53
N ALA A 36 -12.79 18.90 -16.69
CA ALA A 36 -12.18 18.82 -18.00
C ALA A 36 -13.05 19.51 -19.06
N VAL A 37 -12.45 19.78 -20.22
CA VAL A 37 -13.16 20.15 -21.44
C VAL A 37 -12.93 19.03 -22.44
N ASN A 38 -14.01 18.46 -23.00
CA ASN A 38 -13.90 17.39 -23.98
C ASN A 38 -13.39 17.92 -25.34
N ALA A 39 -13.12 17.03 -26.28
CA ALA A 39 -12.64 17.39 -27.62
C ALA A 39 -13.60 18.31 -28.42
N GLU A 40 -14.88 18.33 -28.04
CA GLU A 40 -15.93 19.13 -28.68
C GLU A 40 -16.11 20.50 -28.00
N GLY A 41 -15.31 20.82 -26.99
CA GLY A 41 -15.41 22.07 -26.22
C GLY A 41 -16.48 22.06 -25.11
N LYS A 42 -17.13 20.91 -24.85
CA LYS A 42 -18.09 20.77 -23.75
C LYS A 42 -17.36 20.71 -22.41
N LYS A 43 -17.81 21.54 -21.48
CA LYS A 43 -17.40 21.51 -20.07
C LYS A 43 -17.96 20.25 -19.39
N ILE A 44 -17.08 19.46 -18.79
CA ILE A 44 -17.42 18.26 -18.02
C ILE A 44 -17.16 18.56 -16.55
N PHE A 45 -18.15 18.30 -15.70
CA PHE A 45 -18.06 18.45 -14.25
C PHE A 45 -17.80 17.10 -13.59
N LEU A 46 -17.33 17.11 -12.34
CA LEU A 46 -17.09 15.87 -11.60
C LEU A 46 -18.37 15.01 -11.50
N MET A 47 -19.51 15.66 -11.28
CA MET A 47 -20.80 14.97 -11.20
C MET A 47 -21.20 14.23 -12.49
N ASP A 48 -20.69 14.66 -13.65
CA ASP A 48 -21.01 14.01 -14.94
C ASP A 48 -20.32 12.65 -15.09
N ILE A 49 -19.26 12.40 -14.32
CA ILE A 49 -18.42 11.19 -14.40
C ILE A 49 -18.37 10.41 -13.09
N TRP A 50 -19.04 10.90 -12.04
CA TRP A 50 -19.02 10.26 -10.74
C TRP A 50 -20.02 9.11 -10.70
N PRO A 51 -19.57 7.87 -10.45
CA PRO A 51 -20.48 6.73 -10.43
C PRO A 51 -21.42 6.81 -9.24
N THR A 52 -22.67 6.46 -9.49
CA THR A 52 -23.68 6.25 -8.44
C THR A 52 -23.37 5.00 -7.64
N ARG A 53 -23.97 4.89 -6.44
CA ARG A 53 -23.80 3.71 -5.60
C ARG A 53 -24.38 2.46 -6.28
N GLU A 54 -25.48 2.64 -7.00
CA GLU A 54 -26.22 1.58 -7.68
C GLU A 54 -25.40 1.01 -8.84
N GLU A 55 -24.74 1.87 -9.63
CA GLU A 55 -23.83 1.45 -10.70
C GLU A 55 -22.64 0.65 -10.16
N ILE A 56 -22.04 1.09 -9.05
CA ILE A 56 -20.93 0.38 -8.40
C ILE A 56 -21.40 -1.00 -7.93
N GLN A 57 -22.53 -1.07 -7.24
CA GLN A 57 -23.08 -2.33 -6.71
C GLN A 57 -23.45 -3.32 -7.82
N ALA A 58 -23.95 -2.83 -8.96
CA ALA A 58 -24.27 -3.68 -10.10
C ALA A 58 -23.00 -4.37 -10.63
N VAL A 59 -21.93 -3.61 -10.85
CA VAL A 59 -20.64 -4.14 -11.32
C VAL A 59 -20.03 -5.08 -10.29
N GLU A 60 -20.02 -4.70 -9.01
CA GLU A 60 -19.49 -5.52 -7.92
C GLU A 60 -20.15 -6.90 -7.89
N ARG A 61 -21.49 -6.96 -7.94
CA ARG A 61 -22.24 -8.22 -7.93
C ARG A 61 -21.95 -9.12 -9.13
N THR A 62 -21.72 -8.53 -10.30
CA THR A 62 -21.46 -9.29 -11.53
C THR A 62 -20.04 -9.85 -11.56
N PHE A 63 -19.06 -9.07 -11.12
CA PHE A 63 -17.65 -9.42 -11.34
C PHE A 63 -16.94 -9.94 -10.11
N VAL A 64 -17.30 -9.52 -8.89
CA VAL A 64 -16.62 -9.97 -7.67
C VAL A 64 -17.24 -11.27 -7.17
N ILE A 65 -16.80 -12.39 -7.77
CA ILE A 65 -17.36 -13.72 -7.53
C ILE A 65 -16.42 -14.65 -6.74
N PRO A 66 -16.94 -15.64 -5.99
CA PRO A 66 -16.12 -16.56 -5.18
C PRO A 66 -15.00 -17.28 -5.95
N ALA A 67 -15.23 -17.57 -7.23
CA ALA A 67 -14.24 -18.23 -8.09
C ALA A 67 -12.93 -17.43 -8.21
N MET A 68 -13.00 -16.08 -8.24
CA MET A 68 -11.82 -15.23 -8.28
C MET A 68 -10.96 -15.40 -7.03
N PHE A 69 -11.59 -15.45 -5.86
CA PHE A 69 -10.87 -15.65 -4.60
C PHE A 69 -10.20 -17.03 -4.59
N LYS A 70 -10.94 -18.08 -4.96
CA LYS A 70 -10.40 -19.44 -5.01
C LYS A 70 -9.16 -19.52 -5.91
N GLU A 71 -9.22 -18.96 -7.10
CA GLU A 71 -8.09 -18.97 -8.04
C GLU A 71 -6.83 -18.29 -7.47
N VAL A 72 -7.00 -17.13 -6.82
CA VAL A 72 -5.87 -16.39 -6.23
C VAL A 72 -5.27 -17.18 -5.06
N TYR A 73 -6.10 -17.71 -4.17
CA TYR A 73 -5.62 -18.39 -2.96
C TYR A 73 -5.06 -19.78 -3.23
N GLU A 74 -5.50 -20.49 -4.28
CA GLU A 74 -4.91 -21.78 -4.66
C GLU A 74 -3.43 -21.70 -5.01
N LYS A 75 -2.96 -20.54 -5.47
CA LYS A 75 -1.61 -20.36 -6.00
C LYS A 75 -0.70 -19.54 -5.07
N VAL A 76 -1.24 -18.92 -4.01
CA VAL A 76 -0.51 -17.89 -3.24
C VAL A 76 0.81 -18.37 -2.65
N GLU A 77 0.89 -19.64 -2.22
CA GLU A 77 2.09 -20.20 -1.61
C GLU A 77 3.15 -20.62 -2.64
N THR A 78 2.73 -20.99 -3.84
CA THR A 78 3.60 -21.66 -4.82
C THR A 78 3.85 -20.85 -6.09
N VAL A 79 3.11 -19.76 -6.32
CA VAL A 79 3.16 -18.98 -7.56
C VAL A 79 4.52 -18.32 -7.83
N ASN A 80 5.29 -18.03 -6.78
CA ASN A 80 6.55 -17.31 -6.91
C ASN A 80 7.74 -18.27 -6.96
N GLU A 81 8.15 -18.65 -8.17
CA GLU A 81 9.30 -19.54 -8.39
C GLU A 81 10.60 -19.00 -7.77
N ARG A 82 10.82 -17.68 -7.79
CA ARG A 82 12.02 -17.08 -7.17
C ARG A 82 12.02 -17.29 -5.67
N TRP A 83 10.87 -17.09 -5.02
CA TRP A 83 10.70 -17.37 -3.60
C TRP A 83 10.95 -18.85 -3.28
N ASN A 84 10.36 -19.75 -4.06
CA ASN A 84 10.50 -21.20 -3.87
C ASN A 84 11.95 -21.68 -4.07
N SER A 85 12.73 -21.00 -4.91
CA SER A 85 14.13 -21.33 -5.18
C SER A 85 15.12 -20.87 -4.10
N LEU A 86 14.67 -20.09 -3.12
CA LEU A 86 15.54 -19.62 -2.03
C LEU A 86 15.94 -20.81 -1.15
N ASN A 87 17.25 -21.04 -1.04
CA ASN A 87 17.78 -22.01 -0.11
C ASN A 87 17.75 -21.44 1.31
N ALA A 88 17.01 -22.08 2.21
CA ALA A 88 17.01 -21.77 3.64
C ALA A 88 17.79 -22.84 4.40
N SER A 89 18.56 -22.42 5.42
CA SER A 89 19.18 -23.39 6.33
C SER A 89 18.11 -24.11 7.16
N SER A 90 18.35 -25.38 7.48
CA SER A 90 17.53 -26.15 8.43
C SER A 90 17.84 -25.85 9.91
N ASP A 91 18.80 -24.95 10.16
CA ASP A 91 19.23 -24.61 11.52
C ASP A 91 18.12 -23.91 12.32
N LYS A 92 17.96 -24.31 13.58
CA LYS A 92 17.03 -23.65 14.51
C LYS A 92 17.58 -22.34 15.08
N LEU A 93 18.90 -22.19 15.09
CA LEU A 93 19.60 -20.97 15.47
C LEU A 93 20.16 -20.31 14.21
N TYR A 94 19.91 -19.02 14.04
CA TYR A 94 20.39 -18.30 12.86
C TYR A 94 21.91 -18.18 12.87
N THR A 95 22.54 -18.60 11.78
CA THR A 95 24.00 -18.48 11.59
C THR A 95 24.34 -17.07 11.13
N TRP A 96 24.87 -16.27 12.05
CA TRP A 96 25.27 -14.88 11.76
C TRP A 96 26.52 -14.84 10.88
N ASP A 97 26.41 -14.28 9.68
CA ASP A 97 27.55 -14.02 8.80
C ASP A 97 28.19 -12.65 9.15
N PRO A 98 29.45 -12.60 9.62
CA PRO A 98 30.12 -11.34 9.95
C PRO A 98 30.35 -10.43 8.73
N LYS A 99 30.27 -10.94 7.49
CA LYS A 99 30.38 -10.16 6.26
C LYS A 99 29.05 -9.55 5.81
N SER A 100 27.93 -9.92 6.44
CA SER A 100 26.60 -9.46 6.05
C SER A 100 26.40 -7.99 6.39
N THR A 101 25.95 -7.21 5.39
CA THR A 101 25.51 -5.82 5.56
C THR A 101 24.00 -5.69 5.72
N TYR A 102 23.26 -6.81 5.63
CA TYR A 102 21.79 -6.83 5.67
C TYR A 102 21.25 -7.43 6.97
N ILE A 103 21.86 -8.50 7.48
CA ILE A 103 21.40 -9.23 8.67
C ILE A 103 22.57 -9.36 9.64
N LYS A 104 22.45 -8.70 10.80
CA LYS A 104 23.48 -8.67 11.84
C LYS A 104 22.87 -8.95 13.19
N SER A 105 23.60 -9.68 14.06
CA SER A 105 23.17 -9.92 15.43
C SER A 105 23.10 -8.58 16.18
N PRO A 106 21.93 -8.17 16.68
CA PRO A 106 21.81 -6.91 17.37
C PRO A 106 22.35 -7.04 18.81
N PRO A 107 22.97 -5.98 19.36
CA PRO A 107 23.58 -6.02 20.70
C PRO A 107 22.57 -5.89 21.85
N PHE A 108 21.27 -6.10 21.60
CA PHE A 108 20.21 -5.81 22.58
C PHE A 108 20.31 -6.65 23.86
N PHE A 109 20.92 -7.84 23.77
CA PHE A 109 21.07 -8.77 24.88
C PHE A 109 22.49 -8.82 25.44
N ASP A 110 23.39 -7.96 24.95
CA ASP A 110 24.76 -7.87 25.46
C ASP A 110 24.72 -7.39 26.91
N GLY A 111 25.27 -8.18 27.83
CA GLY A 111 25.23 -7.88 29.27
C GLY A 111 23.86 -8.08 29.93
N LEU A 112 22.89 -8.72 29.24
CA LEU A 112 21.62 -9.09 29.85
C LEU A 112 21.85 -10.05 31.02
N THR A 113 21.43 -9.63 32.20
CA THR A 113 21.47 -10.45 33.42
C THR A 113 20.11 -11.05 33.72
N ARG A 114 20.08 -12.23 34.34
CA ARG A 114 18.84 -12.88 34.79
C ARG A 114 18.12 -12.05 35.86
N GLU A 115 18.88 -11.45 36.76
CA GLU A 115 18.38 -10.53 37.78
C GLU A 115 18.50 -9.09 37.27
N LEU A 116 17.53 -8.24 37.63
CA LEU A 116 17.61 -6.82 37.28
C LEU A 116 18.80 -6.18 38.01
N PRO A 117 19.68 -5.44 37.31
CA PRO A 117 20.76 -4.73 37.96
C PRO A 117 20.17 -3.71 38.95
N LYS A 118 20.75 -3.63 40.16
CA LYS A 118 20.34 -2.62 41.15
C LYS A 118 20.53 -1.24 40.52
N PRO A 119 19.50 -0.36 40.56
CA PRO A 119 19.64 0.98 40.00
C PRO A 119 20.82 1.69 40.69
N LYS A 120 21.70 2.28 39.90
CA LYS A 120 22.77 3.13 40.44
C LYS A 120 22.08 4.34 41.10
N SER A 121 22.19 4.47 42.42
CA SER A 121 21.90 5.74 43.09
C SER A 121 22.81 6.80 42.49
N MET A 122 22.25 7.96 42.15
CA MET A 122 23.04 9.18 41.97
C MET A 122 23.68 9.58 43.29
#